data_AF-A0A8J3WG33-F1
#
_entry.id   AF-A0A8J3WG33-F1
#
_cell.length_a   1.000
_cell.length_b   1.000
_cell.length_c   1.000
_cell.angle_alpha   90.00
_cell.angle_beta   90.00
_cell.angle_gamma   90.00
#
_symmetry.space_group_name_H-M   'P 1'
#
loop_
_entity.id
_entity.type
_entity.pdbx_description
1 polymer ?
#
loop_
_entity_poly.entity_id
_entity_poly.type
_entity_poly.pdbx_seq_one_letter_code
_entity_poly.pdbx_strand_id
1 'polypeptide(L)'
;MTDLTKWPRLLVVGDAVTREQANEILIRTNTRHMHTNDRVWETTVHDLFGIARDKHGHPDWKSAQAFHDRYGVLDLTYLANQRIASSWLGGAYGWCDWDGTIGCSNYNIGKWPTVEDVTEEWQAIAAAFPYLTLHAQLVTDEGEGHIAATWAVKDGKTALVEPVGQIASISDDVAAMAAGLFLGTRTERGVSLDRLREALAQLAT
;
A
#
# COMPACT_ATOMS: atom_id res chain seq x y z
N MET A 1 6.91 -20.56 17.01
CA MET A 1 6.43 -19.58 16.01
C MET A 1 4.96 -19.36 16.26
N THR A 2 4.51 -18.12 16.24
CA THR A 2 3.08 -17.78 16.32
C THR A 2 2.45 -18.04 14.95
N ASP A 3 1.40 -18.86 14.91
CA ASP A 3 0.69 -19.14 13.67
C ASP A 3 -0.13 -17.91 13.25
N LEU A 4 0.17 -17.36 12.07
CA LEU A 4 -0.61 -16.29 11.46
C LEU A 4 -1.84 -16.87 10.77
N THR A 5 -2.98 -16.20 10.96
CA THR A 5 -4.23 -16.63 10.32
C THR A 5 -4.35 -16.07 8.89
N LYS A 6 -5.44 -16.41 8.22
CA LYS A 6 -5.83 -15.77 6.98
C LYS A 6 -6.22 -14.32 7.29
N TRP A 7 -5.58 -13.36 6.61
CA TRP A 7 -5.85 -11.93 6.73
C TRP A 7 -5.42 -11.27 8.05
N PRO A 8 -4.14 -11.41 8.46
CA PRO A 8 -3.66 -10.69 9.63
C PRO A 8 -3.67 -9.19 9.36
N ARG A 9 -3.85 -8.41 10.43
CA ARG A 9 -3.98 -6.96 10.37
C ARG A 9 -2.65 -6.26 10.66
N LEU A 10 -2.30 -5.32 9.79
CA LEU A 10 -1.14 -4.45 9.91
C LEU A 10 -1.52 -3.13 10.58
N LEU A 11 -0.75 -2.77 11.60
CA LEU A 11 -0.79 -1.46 12.23
C LEU A 11 0.52 -0.74 11.91
N VAL A 12 0.43 0.52 11.51
CA VAL A 12 1.59 1.37 11.25
C VAL A 12 1.38 2.74 11.89
N VAL A 13 2.42 3.25 12.52
CA VAL A 13 2.53 4.65 12.98
C VAL A 13 3.93 5.13 12.67
N GLY A 14 4.07 6.28 12.02
CA GLY A 14 5.37 6.85 11.69
C GLY A 14 5.38 8.36 11.61
N ASP A 15 6.58 8.90 11.41
CA ASP A 15 6.78 10.31 11.14
C ASP A 15 6.21 10.64 9.75
N ALA A 16 5.58 11.80 9.63
CA ALA A 16 5.09 12.28 8.34
C ALA A 16 6.27 12.54 7.39
N VAL A 17 6.08 12.20 6.12
CA VAL A 17 7.03 12.47 5.04
C VAL A 17 6.58 13.69 4.22
N THR A 18 7.48 14.23 3.41
CA THR A 18 7.11 15.29 2.46
C THR A 18 6.18 14.77 1.36
N ARG A 19 5.50 15.69 0.67
CA ARG A 19 4.64 15.39 -0.48
C ARG A 19 5.41 14.65 -1.59
N GLU A 20 6.67 15.02 -1.79
CA GLU A 20 7.56 14.46 -2.80
C GLU A 20 7.99 13.04 -2.45
N GLN A 21 8.28 12.79 -1.17
CA GLN A 21 8.58 11.46 -0.63
C GLN A 21 7.34 10.55 -0.67
N ALA A 22 6.15 11.08 -0.36
CA ALA A 22 4.89 10.35 -0.48
C ALA A 22 4.65 9.90 -1.94
N ASN A 23 4.90 10.78 -2.91
CA ASN A 23 4.82 10.42 -4.34
C ASN A 23 5.74 9.26 -4.68
N GLU A 24 6.99 9.32 -4.22
CA GLU A 24 7.96 8.25 -4.45
C GLU A 24 7.49 6.93 -3.83
N ILE A 25 7.11 6.94 -2.55
CA ILE A 25 6.62 5.75 -1.84
C ILE A 25 5.42 5.15 -2.57
N LEU A 26 4.40 5.96 -2.88
CA LEU A 26 3.15 5.46 -3.44
C LEU A 26 3.30 4.90 -4.85
N ILE A 27 4.16 5.48 -5.69
CA ILE A 27 4.47 4.93 -7.01
C ILE A 27 5.29 3.65 -6.88
N ARG A 28 6.34 3.66 -6.05
CA ARG A 28 7.28 2.54 -5.93
C ARG A 28 6.77 1.38 -5.10
N THR A 29 5.69 1.55 -4.34
CA THR A 29 5.03 0.48 -3.58
C THR A 29 3.65 0.13 -4.14
N ASN A 30 3.31 0.62 -5.33
CA ASN A 30 2.05 0.27 -5.97
C ASN A 30 1.99 -1.21 -6.36
N THR A 31 0.80 -1.80 -6.28
CA THR A 31 0.57 -3.17 -6.75
C THR A 31 0.71 -3.28 -8.28
N ARG A 32 1.23 -4.41 -8.75
CA ARG A 32 1.34 -4.77 -10.20
C ARG A 32 0.00 -4.72 -10.94
N HIS A 33 -1.10 -4.92 -10.22
CA HIS A 33 -2.44 -5.04 -10.80
C HIS A 33 -3.38 -4.07 -10.13
N MET A 34 -3.77 -3.02 -10.86
CA MET A 34 -4.86 -2.14 -10.45
C MET A 34 -6.13 -2.56 -11.17
N HIS A 35 -7.13 -2.93 -10.40
CA HIS A 35 -8.46 -3.20 -10.92
C HIS A 35 -9.46 -2.30 -10.25
N THR A 36 -10.27 -1.62 -11.05
CA THR A 36 -11.41 -0.84 -10.56
C THR A 36 -12.63 -1.18 -11.39
N ASN A 37 -13.83 -0.95 -10.84
CA ASN A 37 -15.06 -1.04 -11.60
C ASN A 37 -15.20 0.11 -12.61
N ASP A 38 -14.42 1.19 -12.43
CA ASP A 38 -14.34 2.30 -13.37
C ASP A 38 -13.32 2.07 -14.49
N ARG A 39 -13.74 1.33 -15.52
CA ARG A 39 -12.85 0.93 -16.62
C ARG A 39 -12.26 2.10 -17.42
N VAL A 40 -12.95 3.24 -17.49
CA VAL A 40 -12.44 4.44 -18.18
C VAL A 40 -11.28 5.05 -17.38
N TRP A 41 -11.46 5.20 -16.07
CA TRP A 41 -10.41 5.70 -15.19
C TRP A 41 -9.23 4.73 -15.13
N GLU A 42 -9.48 3.42 -14.99
CA GLU A 42 -8.44 2.38 -15.03
C GLU A 42 -7.61 2.46 -16.32
N THR A 43 -8.28 2.63 -17.47
CA THR A 43 -7.59 2.82 -18.76
C THR A 43 -6.72 4.06 -18.76
N THR A 44 -7.25 5.17 -18.27
CA THR A 44 -6.50 6.43 -18.24
C THR A 44 -5.26 6.30 -17.35
N VAL A 45 -5.35 5.59 -16.22
CA VAL A 45 -4.19 5.34 -15.35
C VAL A 45 -3.17 4.43 -16.02
N HIS A 46 -3.59 3.35 -16.69
CA HIS A 46 -2.67 2.51 -17.47
C HIS A 46 -1.96 3.31 -18.57
N ASP A 47 -2.68 4.20 -19.28
CA ASP A 47 -2.09 5.08 -20.28
C ASP A 47 -1.04 6.03 -19.66
N LEU A 48 -1.33 6.59 -18.47
CA LEU A 48 -0.35 7.41 -17.73
C LEU A 48 0.90 6.62 -17.33
N PHE A 49 0.75 5.34 -17.02
CA PHE A 49 1.87 4.45 -16.70
C PHE A 49 2.60 3.95 -17.96
N GLY A 50 2.07 4.23 -19.16
CA GLY A 50 2.59 3.70 -20.41
C GLY A 50 2.36 2.20 -20.58
N ILE A 51 1.36 1.65 -19.90
CA ILE A 51 1.00 0.23 -19.94
C ILE A 51 0.06 0.00 -21.13
N ALA A 52 0.58 -0.69 -22.15
CA ALA A 52 -0.18 -1.07 -23.32
C ALA A 52 -1.24 -2.14 -22.98
N ARG A 53 -2.18 -2.35 -23.89
CA ARG A 53 -3.18 -3.42 -23.79
C ARG A 53 -2.95 -4.50 -24.84
N ASP A 54 -3.18 -5.75 -24.46
CA ASP A 54 -3.14 -6.89 -25.37
C ASP A 54 -4.39 -6.95 -26.26
N LYS A 55 -4.46 -7.97 -27.13
CA LYS A 55 -5.59 -8.17 -28.06
C LYS A 55 -6.94 -8.44 -27.36
N HIS A 56 -6.94 -8.76 -26.07
CA HIS A 56 -8.13 -8.97 -25.25
C HIS A 56 -8.47 -7.74 -24.39
N GLY A 57 -7.68 -6.66 -24.51
CA GLY A 57 -7.85 -5.46 -23.73
C GLY A 57 -7.28 -5.55 -22.32
N HIS A 58 -6.50 -6.59 -21.99
CA HIS A 58 -5.83 -6.70 -20.69
C HIS A 58 -4.49 -5.94 -20.71
N PRO A 59 -4.01 -5.42 -19.56
CA PRO A 59 -2.67 -4.85 -19.46
C PRO A 59 -1.60 -5.82 -19.98
N ASP A 60 -0.77 -5.36 -20.91
CA ASP A 60 0.34 -6.14 -21.44
C ASP A 60 1.46 -6.24 -20.41
N TRP A 61 1.89 -7.47 -20.12
CA TRP A 61 2.86 -7.74 -19.07
C TRP A 61 4.23 -7.08 -19.33
N LYS A 62 4.66 -6.93 -20.59
CA LYS A 62 5.97 -6.32 -20.90
C LYS A 62 5.96 -4.84 -20.60
N SER A 63 4.90 -4.15 -20.99
CA SER A 63 4.73 -2.72 -20.69
C SER A 63 4.55 -2.46 -19.20
N ALA A 64 3.83 -3.34 -18.48
CA ALA A 64 3.75 -3.29 -17.02
C ALA A 64 5.13 -3.49 -16.38
N GLN A 65 5.91 -4.48 -16.82
CA GLN A 65 7.27 -4.68 -16.32
C GLN A 65 8.18 -3.48 -16.65
N ALA A 66 8.05 -2.90 -17.85
CA ALA A 66 8.81 -1.70 -18.21
C ALA A 66 8.48 -0.49 -17.31
N PHE A 67 7.22 -0.33 -16.89
CA PHE A 67 6.85 0.66 -15.88
C PHE A 67 7.52 0.38 -14.53
N HIS A 68 7.49 -0.88 -14.08
CA HIS A 68 8.14 -1.31 -12.84
C HIS A 68 9.64 -1.01 -12.84
N ASP A 69 10.32 -1.38 -13.93
CA ASP A 69 11.76 -1.16 -14.09
C ASP A 69 12.09 0.33 -14.16
N ARG A 70 11.28 1.12 -14.89
CA ARG A 70 11.49 2.56 -15.06
C ARG A 70 11.40 3.33 -13.74
N TYR A 71 10.41 2.98 -12.91
CA TYR A 71 10.16 3.71 -11.66
C TYR A 71 10.75 3.02 -10.43
N GLY A 72 11.41 1.86 -10.58
CA GLY A 72 11.97 1.12 -9.45
C GLY A 72 10.91 0.65 -8.47
N VAL A 73 9.79 0.14 -9.00
CA VAL A 73 8.68 -0.40 -8.20
C VAL A 73 9.13 -1.68 -7.51
N LEU A 74 8.93 -1.72 -6.19
CA LEU A 74 9.29 -2.85 -5.34
C LEU A 74 8.34 -4.03 -5.58
N ASP A 75 8.88 -5.24 -5.49
CA ASP A 75 8.09 -6.47 -5.61
C ASP A 75 7.50 -6.83 -4.25
N LEU A 76 6.36 -6.21 -3.93
CA LEU A 76 5.67 -6.37 -2.65
C LEU A 76 4.38 -7.17 -2.84
N THR A 77 4.18 -8.16 -1.99
CA THR A 77 2.98 -9.00 -1.91
C THR A 77 2.06 -8.54 -0.78
N TYR A 78 2.61 -8.19 0.38
CA TYR A 78 1.86 -7.95 1.61
C TYR A 78 1.76 -6.46 1.99
N LEU A 79 2.81 -5.68 1.74
CA LEU A 79 2.97 -4.29 2.19
C LEU A 79 2.87 -3.26 1.05
N ALA A 80 2.34 -3.65 -0.10
CA ALA A 80 2.07 -2.72 -1.20
C ALA A 80 1.02 -1.65 -0.79
N ASN A 81 1.13 -0.42 -1.30
CA ASN A 81 0.05 0.57 -1.14
C ASN A 81 -0.94 0.46 -2.31
N GLN A 82 -2.24 0.41 -2.00
CA GLN A 82 -3.34 0.49 -2.98
C GLN A 82 -4.04 1.86 -2.93
N ARG A 83 -3.23 2.92 -2.78
CA ARG A 83 -3.68 4.33 -2.68
C ARG A 83 -3.87 5.04 -4.01
N ILE A 84 -3.44 4.43 -5.12
CA ILE A 84 -3.77 4.93 -6.46
C ILE A 84 -5.17 4.45 -6.82
N ALA A 85 -5.38 3.14 -6.73
CA ALA A 85 -6.58 2.45 -7.15
C ALA A 85 -6.85 1.23 -6.27
N SER A 86 -8.11 0.95 -5.96
CA SER A 86 -8.50 -0.25 -5.22
C SER A 86 -9.95 -0.62 -5.53
N SER A 87 -10.23 -1.89 -5.82
CA SER A 87 -11.60 -2.41 -5.90
C SER A 87 -12.16 -2.85 -4.53
N TRP A 88 -11.41 -2.64 -3.44
CA TRP A 88 -11.90 -2.96 -2.10
C TRP A 88 -13.04 -2.04 -1.70
N LEU A 89 -14.00 -2.57 -0.96
CA LEU A 89 -15.22 -1.86 -0.58
C LEU A 89 -14.94 -0.60 0.27
N GLY A 90 -13.88 -0.62 1.09
CA GLY A 90 -13.43 0.55 1.85
C GLY A 90 -12.62 1.55 1.03
N GLY A 91 -12.43 1.31 -0.27
CA GLY A 91 -11.73 2.20 -1.18
C GLY A 91 -10.23 1.99 -1.24
N ALA A 92 -9.53 3.02 -1.72
CA ALA A 92 -8.08 3.06 -1.78
C ALA A 92 -7.45 3.13 -0.38
N TYR A 93 -6.48 2.24 -0.11
CA TYR A 93 -5.94 1.99 1.23
C TYR A 93 -4.43 1.71 1.18
N GLY A 94 -3.78 1.80 2.33
CA GLY A 94 -2.33 1.65 2.46
C GLY A 94 -1.81 2.32 3.72
N TRP A 95 -0.55 2.09 4.03
CA TRP A 95 0.15 2.65 5.20
C TRP A 95 0.79 4.01 4.94
N CYS A 96 0.86 4.47 3.69
CA CYS A 96 1.23 5.83 3.30
C CYS A 96 0.02 6.52 2.65
N ASP A 97 -0.10 7.84 2.77
CA ASP A 97 -1.10 8.65 2.06
C ASP A 97 -0.45 9.79 1.24
N TRP A 98 -1.18 10.34 0.28
CA TRP A 98 -0.70 11.34 -0.69
C TRP A 98 -0.27 12.67 -0.08
N ASP A 99 -0.68 12.94 1.16
CA ASP A 99 -0.30 14.11 1.95
C ASP A 99 0.97 13.88 2.80
N GLY A 100 1.53 12.67 2.77
CA GLY A 100 2.72 12.28 3.52
C GLY A 100 2.45 11.65 4.88
N THR A 101 1.18 11.46 5.25
CA THR A 101 0.83 10.70 6.46
C THR A 101 1.32 9.26 6.37
N ILE A 102 2.00 8.79 7.42
CA ILE A 102 2.43 7.40 7.59
C ILE A 102 1.61 6.76 8.71
N GLY A 103 0.69 5.88 8.35
CA GLY A 103 -0.03 5.06 9.30
C GLY A 103 -1.21 4.30 8.71
N CYS A 104 -1.57 3.22 9.38
CA CYS A 104 -2.81 2.48 9.15
C CYS A 104 -3.20 1.68 10.40
N SER A 105 -4.49 1.45 10.60
CA SER A 105 -4.99 0.58 11.67
C SER A 105 -6.09 -0.40 11.24
N ASN A 106 -6.35 -0.48 9.94
CA ASN A 106 -7.40 -1.30 9.33
C ASN A 106 -6.93 -2.00 8.05
N TYR A 107 -5.63 -2.33 7.96
CA TYR A 107 -5.06 -2.93 6.74
C TYR A 107 -4.83 -4.43 6.92
N ASN A 108 -5.69 -5.27 6.34
CA ASN A 108 -5.42 -6.70 6.19
C ASN A 108 -4.44 -6.96 5.03
N ILE A 109 -3.29 -7.58 5.32
CA ILE A 109 -2.18 -7.67 4.34
C ILE A 109 -2.24 -8.87 3.40
N GLY A 110 -3.24 -9.75 3.52
CA GLY A 110 -3.45 -10.86 2.58
C GLY A 110 -3.51 -12.23 3.27
N LYS A 111 -3.40 -13.30 2.48
CA LYS A 111 -3.61 -14.67 2.98
C LYS A 111 -2.28 -15.28 3.43
N TRP A 112 -2.24 -15.75 4.68
CA TRP A 112 -1.17 -16.59 5.23
C TRP A 112 0.26 -16.04 5.05
N PRO A 113 0.55 -14.77 5.40
CA PRO A 113 1.94 -14.33 5.48
C PRO A 113 2.67 -15.07 6.60
N THR A 114 3.99 -15.13 6.52
CA THR A 114 4.87 -15.40 7.65
C THR A 114 5.45 -14.08 8.21
N VAL A 115 6.00 -14.12 9.43
CA VAL A 115 6.72 -12.96 9.99
C VAL A 115 7.95 -12.65 9.14
N GLU A 116 8.58 -13.68 8.60
CA GLU A 116 9.74 -13.61 7.71
C GLU A 116 9.38 -12.87 6.41
N ASP A 117 8.29 -13.25 5.73
CA ASP A 117 7.84 -12.56 4.49
C ASP A 117 7.64 -11.06 4.72
N VAL A 118 6.94 -10.70 5.80
CA VAL A 118 6.66 -9.30 6.15
C VAL A 118 7.95 -8.56 6.54
N THR A 119 8.90 -9.26 7.16
CA THR A 119 10.21 -8.69 7.50
C THR A 119 11.03 -8.38 6.25
N GLU A 120 11.05 -9.28 5.27
CA GLU A 120 11.76 -9.09 4.00
C GLU A 120 11.20 -7.89 3.22
N GLU A 121 9.88 -7.74 3.18
CA GLU A 121 9.26 -6.58 2.54
C GLU A 121 9.56 -5.27 3.28
N TRP A 122 9.52 -5.26 4.61
CA TRP A 122 9.95 -4.07 5.36
C TRP A 122 11.42 -3.76 5.15
N GLN A 123 12.30 -4.74 5.00
CA GLN A 123 13.71 -4.51 4.67
C GLN A 123 13.87 -3.89 3.28
N ALA A 124 13.12 -4.37 2.28
CA ALA A 124 13.11 -3.79 0.93
C ALA A 124 12.60 -2.34 0.95
N ILE A 125 11.51 -2.08 1.68
CA ILE A 125 10.93 -0.73 1.86
C ILE A 125 11.93 0.19 2.55
N ALA A 126 12.54 -0.24 3.66
CA ALA A 126 13.51 0.58 4.39
C ALA A 126 14.72 0.93 3.52
N ALA A 127 15.28 -0.07 2.83
CA ALA A 127 16.41 0.15 1.93
C ALA A 127 16.07 1.12 0.78
N ALA A 128 14.84 1.07 0.26
CA ALA A 128 14.37 1.95 -0.80
C ALA A 128 14.09 3.38 -0.33
N PHE A 129 13.68 3.56 0.93
CA PHE A 129 13.29 4.86 1.50
C PHE A 129 14.02 5.12 2.84
N PRO A 130 15.32 5.47 2.81
CA PRO A 130 16.12 5.63 4.04
C PRO A 130 15.64 6.73 4.99
N TYR A 131 14.82 7.66 4.49
CA TYR A 131 14.20 8.74 5.26
C TYR A 131 12.97 8.29 6.07
N LEU A 132 12.44 7.08 5.82
CA LEU A 132 11.26 6.57 6.48
C LEU A 132 11.59 6.20 7.93
N THR A 133 10.80 6.73 8.87
CA THR A 133 10.85 6.37 10.28
C THR A 133 9.46 5.95 10.73
N LEU A 134 9.28 4.67 11.07
CA LEU A 134 7.99 4.13 11.52
C LEU A 134 8.14 2.92 12.44
N HIS A 135 7.04 2.61 13.13
CA HIS A 135 6.79 1.36 13.79
C HIS A 135 5.64 0.63 13.12
N ALA A 136 5.77 -0.68 12.99
CA ALA A 136 4.73 -1.55 12.46
C ALA A 136 4.45 -2.72 13.41
N GLN A 137 3.20 -3.15 13.49
CA GLN A 137 2.78 -4.36 14.19
C GLN A 137 1.95 -5.24 13.27
N LEU A 138 2.14 -6.55 13.39
CA LEU A 138 1.28 -7.55 12.77
C LEU A 138 0.45 -8.22 13.85
N VAL A 139 -0.86 -8.12 13.73
CA VAL A 139 -1.84 -8.79 14.59
C VAL A 139 -2.24 -10.11 13.92
N THR A 140 -2.33 -11.19 14.70
CA THR A 140 -2.48 -12.56 14.16
C THR A 140 -3.72 -12.81 13.30
N ASP A 141 -4.75 -11.99 13.45
CA ASP A 141 -6.03 -12.10 12.74
C ASP A 141 -6.57 -10.74 12.29
N GLU A 142 -7.85 -10.70 11.96
CA GLU A 142 -8.55 -9.52 11.48
C GLU A 142 -8.75 -8.44 12.55
N GLY A 143 -8.27 -8.56 13.79
CA GLY A 143 -8.19 -7.43 14.71
C GLY A 143 -8.46 -7.70 16.20
N GLU A 144 -8.74 -8.95 16.58
CA GLU A 144 -8.91 -9.35 17.98
C GLU A 144 -7.74 -10.21 18.50
N GLY A 145 -6.82 -10.54 17.61
CA GLY A 145 -5.66 -11.36 17.85
C GLY A 145 -4.58 -10.67 18.68
N HIS A 146 -3.50 -11.39 18.91
CA HIS A 146 -2.34 -10.85 19.60
C HIS A 146 -1.31 -10.32 18.61
N ILE A 147 -0.38 -9.51 19.11
CA ILE A 147 0.73 -9.00 18.31
C ILE A 147 1.69 -10.17 18.04
N ALA A 148 1.80 -10.56 16.78
CA ALA A 148 2.69 -11.61 16.31
C ALA A 148 4.13 -11.12 16.15
N ALA A 149 4.30 -9.87 15.73
CA ALA A 149 5.61 -9.24 15.50
C ALA A 149 5.49 -7.72 15.55
N THR A 150 6.59 -7.07 15.95
CA THR A 150 6.75 -5.61 15.91
C THR A 150 8.05 -5.28 15.18
N TRP A 151 8.00 -4.30 14.29
CA TRP A 151 9.16 -3.80 13.57
C TRP A 151 9.41 -2.32 13.89
N ALA A 152 10.68 -1.95 13.93
CA ALA A 152 11.13 -0.57 13.82
C ALA A 152 11.85 -0.40 12.47
N VAL A 153 11.40 0.58 11.69
CA VAL A 153 12.01 0.96 10.40
C VAL A 153 12.61 2.34 10.57
N LYS A 154 13.92 2.46 10.35
CA LYS A 154 14.66 3.71 10.49
C LYS A 154 16.02 3.64 9.80
N ASP A 155 16.48 4.77 9.25
CA ASP A 155 17.84 4.94 8.68
C ASP A 155 18.19 3.86 7.65
N GLY A 156 17.21 3.52 6.80
CA GLY A 156 17.36 2.50 5.75
C GLY A 156 17.38 1.05 6.23
N LYS A 157 16.99 0.80 7.48
CA LYS A 157 17.04 -0.54 8.10
C LYS A 157 15.74 -0.89 8.80
N THR A 158 15.52 -2.19 8.93
CA THR A 158 14.39 -2.78 9.64
C THR A 158 14.92 -3.72 10.71
N ALA A 159 14.37 -3.63 11.91
CA ALA A 159 14.65 -4.54 13.00
C ALA A 159 13.34 -5.07 13.59
N LEU A 160 13.28 -6.38 13.83
CA LEU A 160 12.32 -6.95 14.76
C LEU A 160 12.65 -6.47 16.16
N VAL A 161 11.65 -5.96 16.88
CA VAL A 161 11.78 -5.46 18.24
C VAL A 161 10.78 -6.16 19.14
N GLU A 162 11.06 -6.15 20.45
CA GLU A 162 10.16 -6.72 21.43
C GLU A 162 8.75 -6.14 21.29
N PRO A 163 7.69 -6.98 21.29
CA PRO A 163 6.32 -6.51 21.22
C PRO A 163 6.01 -5.52 22.34
N VAL A 164 5.63 -4.32 21.97
CA VAL A 164 5.02 -3.33 22.89
C VAL A 164 3.50 -3.50 22.87
N GLY A 165 2.79 -2.75 23.72
CA GLY A 165 1.34 -2.63 23.59
C GLY A 165 0.91 -2.20 22.19
N GLN A 166 -0.36 -2.41 21.85
CA GLN A 166 -0.92 -2.05 20.55
C GLN A 166 -0.64 -0.57 20.21
N ILE A 167 0.02 -0.31 19.07
CA ILE A 167 0.47 1.05 18.70
C ILE A 167 -0.63 1.95 18.11
N ALA A 168 -1.73 1.36 17.64
CA ALA A 168 -2.87 2.10 17.10
C ALA A 168 -4.17 1.35 17.36
N SER A 169 -5.23 2.06 17.74
CA SER A 169 -6.55 1.46 17.87
C SER A 169 -7.03 0.93 16.52
N ILE A 170 -7.39 -0.35 16.50
CA ILE A 170 -7.96 -0.99 15.32
C ILE A 170 -9.31 -0.35 15.04
N SER A 171 -9.48 0.18 13.84
CA SER A 171 -10.73 0.79 13.38
C SER A 171 -11.42 -0.19 12.46
N ASP A 172 -12.64 -0.62 12.79
CA ASP A 172 -13.51 -1.26 11.82
C ASP A 172 -14.33 -0.15 11.15
N ASP A 173 -13.87 0.33 9.99
CA ASP A 173 -14.48 1.45 9.26
C ASP A 173 -15.86 1.11 8.62
N VAL A 174 -16.63 0.24 9.25
CA VAL A 174 -17.95 -0.26 8.78
C VAL A 174 -18.90 0.90 8.46
N ALA A 175 -18.87 1.97 9.26
CA ALA A 175 -19.71 3.15 9.02
C ALA A 175 -19.31 3.90 7.74
N ALA A 176 -18.00 4.07 7.49
CA ALA A 176 -17.51 4.72 6.28
C ALA A 176 -17.74 3.85 5.03
N MET A 177 -17.56 2.52 5.16
CA MET A 177 -17.87 1.55 4.11
C MET A 177 -19.37 1.56 3.76
N ALA A 178 -20.24 1.58 4.77
CA ALA A 178 -21.68 1.68 4.57
C ALA A 178 -22.06 3.01 3.91
N ALA A 179 -21.51 4.13 4.36
CA ALA A 179 -21.73 5.43 3.76
C ALA A 179 -21.30 5.48 2.29
N GLY A 180 -20.13 4.91 1.94
CA GLY A 180 -19.65 4.83 0.56
C GLY A 180 -20.56 4.00 -0.35
N LEU A 181 -21.10 2.88 0.16
CA LEU A 181 -22.10 2.05 -0.52
C LEU A 181 -23.42 2.80 -0.78
N PHE A 182 -23.95 3.49 0.24
CA PHE A 182 -25.26 4.14 0.15
C PHE A 182 -25.22 5.46 -0.64
N LEU A 183 -24.11 6.20 -0.59
CA LEU A 183 -23.97 7.51 -1.24
C LEU A 183 -23.42 7.43 -2.67
N GLY A 184 -23.05 6.23 -3.15
CA GLY A 184 -22.55 6.04 -4.52
C GLY A 184 -21.23 6.75 -4.80
N THR A 185 -20.52 7.20 -3.77
CA THR A 185 -19.18 7.78 -3.88
C THR A 185 -18.22 6.65 -4.16
N ARG A 186 -17.86 6.42 -5.43
CA ARG A 186 -16.88 5.42 -5.83
C ARG A 186 -15.53 5.73 -5.15
N THR A 187 -15.23 5.05 -4.06
CA THR A 187 -14.00 5.18 -3.25
C THR A 187 -12.79 4.48 -3.88
N GLU A 188 -12.97 3.90 -5.07
CA GLU A 188 -11.96 3.10 -5.76
C GLU A 188 -10.80 3.93 -6.34
N ARG A 189 -11.06 5.22 -6.59
CA ARG A 189 -10.07 6.18 -7.11
C ARG A 189 -9.40 6.86 -5.92
N GLY A 190 -8.18 6.45 -5.58
CA GLY A 190 -7.45 7.01 -4.43
C GLY A 190 -6.71 8.32 -4.74
N VAL A 191 -6.66 8.73 -6.01
CA VAL A 191 -5.96 9.94 -6.45
C VAL A 191 -6.63 10.57 -7.67
N SER A 192 -6.52 11.90 -7.80
CA SER A 192 -6.90 12.58 -9.04
C SER A 192 -5.88 12.31 -10.14
N LEU A 193 -6.31 12.34 -11.41
CA LEU A 193 -5.41 12.12 -12.54
C LEU A 193 -4.33 13.20 -12.63
N ASP A 194 -4.64 14.46 -12.28
CA ASP A 194 -3.67 15.55 -12.30
C ASP A 194 -2.59 15.36 -11.23
N ARG A 195 -2.98 14.94 -10.02
CA ARG A 195 -2.03 14.62 -8.95
C ARG A 195 -1.14 13.43 -9.32
N LEU A 196 -1.71 12.41 -9.96
CA LEU A 196 -0.93 11.26 -10.42
C LEU A 196 0.08 11.67 -11.51
N ARG A 197 -0.31 12.52 -12.46
CA ARG A 197 0.62 13.07 -13.47
C ARG A 197 1.76 13.86 -12.84
N GLU A 198 1.45 14.70 -11.86
CA GLU A 198 2.46 15.47 -11.11
C GLU A 198 3.49 14.55 -10.45
N ALA A 199 3.03 13.48 -9.79
CA ALA A 199 3.91 12.50 -9.14
C ALA A 199 4.79 11.75 -10.15
N LEU A 200 4.23 11.30 -11.27
CA LEU A 200 4.98 10.61 -12.33
C LEU A 200 6.01 11.54 -13.00
N ALA A 201 5.68 12.82 -13.17
CA ALA A 201 6.59 13.82 -13.73
C ALA A 201 7.75 14.11 -12.75
N GLN A 202 7.47 14.20 -11.45
CA GLN A 202 8.49 14.36 -10.41
C GLN A 202 9.50 13.21 -10.40
N LEU A 203 9.06 11.96 -10.63
CA LEU A 203 9.95 10.79 -10.61
C LEU A 203 10.66 10.53 -11.95
N ALA A 204 10.29 11.24 -13.01
CA ALA A 204 10.89 11.08 -14.33
C ALA A 204 12.12 11.99 -14.56
N THR A 205 12.45 12.86 -13.60
CA THR A 205 13.62 13.76 -13.62
C THR A 205 14.83 13.12 -12.97
#